data_AF-A0A2P9AGD8-F1
#
_entry.id   AF-A0A2P9AGD8-F1
#
_cell.length_a   1.000
_cell.length_b   1.000
_cell.length_c   1.000
_cell.angle_alpha   90.00
_cell.angle_beta   90.00
_cell.angle_gamma   90.00
#
_symmetry.space_group_name_H-M   'P 1'
#
loop_
_entity.id
_entity.type
_entity.pdbx_description
1 polymer ?
#
loop_
_entity_poly.entity_id
_entity_poly.type
_entity_poly.pdbx_seq_one_letter_code
_entity_poly.pdbx_strand_id
1 'polypeptide(L)'
;MQEVEAYWERSGNIRQVERIAERLGGYHAVFGAAVDIHKSLDGRPVRRQFGNAILSRWPLLTTPTFLFPKLGPTNSHSIQRGLTEATIDTPIGLIRVYTSHFSHLYDEERMEHARFTLDVHRRWVVEGPVSSSHHQDTSWLEEPIGLKICMPIAPCADQRHQARRRRCR
;
A
#
# COMPACT_ATOMS: atom_id res chain seq x y z
N MET A 1 8.35 1.39 9.63
CA MET A 1 8.53 2.50 10.59
C MET A 1 7.18 3.12 10.87
N GLN A 2 6.94 3.50 12.13
CA GLN A 2 5.73 4.19 12.58
C GLN A 2 6.06 5.66 12.88
N GLU A 3 5.03 6.49 12.96
CA GLU A 3 5.12 7.91 13.34
C GLU A 3 5.98 8.78 12.42
N VAL A 4 5.90 8.52 11.11
CA VAL A 4 6.64 9.29 10.10
C VAL A 4 5.81 10.49 9.66
N GLU A 5 6.48 11.64 9.49
CA GLU A 5 5.85 12.92 9.19
C GLU A 5 6.35 13.58 7.91
N ALA A 6 5.47 14.35 7.29
CA ALA A 6 5.84 15.36 6.30
C ALA A 6 5.18 16.71 6.62
N TYR A 7 5.97 17.78 6.58
CA TYR A 7 5.51 19.18 6.72
C TYR A 7 4.82 19.53 8.06
N TRP A 8 5.22 18.87 9.14
CA TRP A 8 4.86 19.29 10.51
C TRP A 8 5.89 20.26 11.07
N GLU A 9 5.43 21.29 11.80
CA GLU A 9 6.32 22.31 12.36
C GLU A 9 7.30 21.72 13.38
N ARG A 10 6.83 20.77 14.20
CA ARG A 10 7.66 20.05 15.19
C ARG A 10 8.82 19.25 14.57
N SER A 11 8.70 18.88 13.30
CA SER A 11 9.74 18.19 12.54
C SER A 11 10.50 19.13 11.59
N GLY A 12 10.32 20.45 11.73
CA GLY A 12 11.01 21.45 10.91
C GLY A 12 10.45 21.56 9.49
N ASN A 13 9.19 21.16 9.28
CA ASN A 13 8.52 21.13 7.98
C ASN A 13 9.24 20.28 6.90
N ILE A 14 10.02 19.28 7.32
CA ILE A 14 10.70 18.37 6.40
C ILE A 14 9.80 17.22 5.99
N ARG A 15 10.18 16.50 4.93
CA ARG A 15 9.63 15.18 4.61
C ARG A 15 10.57 14.12 5.17
N GLN A 16 10.20 13.52 6.31
CA GLN A 16 11.13 12.71 7.11
C GLN A 16 11.61 11.46 6.37
N VAL A 17 10.72 10.78 5.63
CA VAL A 17 11.07 9.51 4.97
C VAL A 17 12.20 9.70 3.97
N GLU A 18 12.18 10.79 3.21
CA GLU A 18 13.16 11.11 2.17
C GLU A 18 14.50 11.43 2.82
N ARG A 19 14.50 12.24 3.91
CA ARG A 19 15.74 12.55 4.63
C ARG A 19 16.37 11.32 5.28
N ILE A 20 15.56 10.38 5.76
CA ILE A 20 16.05 9.10 6.31
C ILE A 20 16.60 8.23 5.18
N ALA A 21 15.88 8.09 4.07
CA ALA A 21 16.31 7.31 2.91
C ALA A 21 17.64 7.80 2.33
N GLU A 22 17.82 9.12 2.20
CA GLU A 22 19.09 9.75 1.82
C GLU A 22 20.23 9.34 2.76
N ARG A 23 20.02 9.43 4.08
CA ARG A 23 21.03 9.09 5.09
C ARG A 23 21.36 7.60 5.15
N LEU A 24 20.45 6.75 4.67
CA LEU A 24 20.69 5.32 4.52
C LEU A 24 21.39 4.98 3.20
N GLY A 25 21.82 5.95 2.40
CA GLY A 25 22.51 5.71 1.13
C GLY A 25 21.55 5.59 -0.05
N GLY A 26 20.43 6.31 -0.02
CA GLY A 26 19.46 6.35 -1.11
C GLY A 26 18.56 5.12 -1.16
N TYR A 27 18.16 4.58 -0.01
CA TYR A 27 17.24 3.45 0.05
C TYR A 27 15.92 3.79 -0.68
N HIS A 28 15.33 2.79 -1.32
CA HIS A 28 13.97 2.92 -1.81
C HIS A 28 13.04 3.10 -0.61
N ALA A 29 12.13 4.06 -0.69
CA ALA A 29 11.23 4.35 0.40
C ALA A 29 9.83 4.65 -0.10
N VAL A 30 8.85 4.28 0.70
CA VAL A 30 7.48 4.72 0.53
C VAL A 30 6.94 5.26 1.84
N PHE A 31 6.12 6.29 1.72
CA PHE A 31 5.36 6.88 2.82
C PHE A 31 3.86 6.69 2.57
N GLY A 32 3.24 5.87 3.40
CA GLY A 32 1.80 5.71 3.43
C GLY A 32 1.18 6.70 4.42
N ALA A 33 0.77 7.86 3.89
CA ALA A 33 0.11 8.90 4.67
C ALA A 33 -1.29 8.44 5.09
N ALA A 34 -1.46 8.13 6.38
CA ALA A 34 -2.78 7.83 6.94
C ALA A 34 -3.55 9.12 7.26
N VAL A 35 -2.83 10.17 7.65
CA VAL A 35 -3.34 11.53 7.80
C VAL A 35 -2.78 12.36 6.66
N ASP A 36 -3.66 13.07 5.96
CA ASP A 36 -3.28 13.98 4.89
C ASP A 36 -4.14 15.26 4.94
N ILE A 37 -3.55 16.37 5.38
CA ILE A 37 -4.26 17.62 5.66
C ILE A 37 -3.59 18.76 4.90
N HIS A 38 -4.39 19.63 4.28
CA HIS A 38 -3.89 20.86 3.66
C HIS A 38 -3.18 21.77 4.68
N LYS A 39 -2.05 22.36 4.29
CA LYS A 39 -1.33 23.37 5.05
C LYS A 39 -0.82 24.44 4.09
N SER A 40 -0.82 25.70 4.53
CA SER A 40 -0.06 26.75 3.85
C SER A 40 1.31 26.89 4.51
N LEU A 41 2.37 26.85 3.72
CA LEU A 41 3.75 27.09 4.15
C LEU A 41 4.35 28.15 3.24
N ASP A 42 4.74 29.30 3.81
CA ASP A 42 5.28 30.45 3.07
C ASP A 42 4.38 30.89 1.90
N GLY A 43 3.05 30.86 2.13
CA GLY A 43 2.05 31.22 1.12
C GLY A 43 1.82 30.16 0.04
N ARG A 44 2.48 28.99 0.12
CA ARG A 44 2.31 27.88 -0.84
C ARG A 44 1.53 26.73 -0.23
N PRO A 45 0.63 26.09 -1.00
CA PRO A 45 -0.08 24.91 -0.54
C PRO A 45 0.88 23.72 -0.42
N VAL A 46 0.93 23.12 0.76
CA VAL A 46 1.59 21.84 1.04
C VAL A 46 0.61 20.87 1.71
N ARG A 47 0.97 19.59 1.78
CA ARG A 47 0.21 18.56 2.48
C ARG A 47 0.96 18.19 3.75
N ARG A 48 0.38 18.48 4.91
CA ARG A 48 0.89 18.02 6.21
C ARG A 48 0.38 16.61 6.45
N GLN A 49 1.30 15.67 6.53
CA GLN A 49 0.98 14.24 6.51
C GLN A 49 1.61 13.50 7.69
N PHE A 50 0.94 12.46 8.15
CA PHE A 50 1.43 11.56 9.20
C PHE A 50 1.06 10.12 8.84
N GLY A 51 1.95 9.16 9.07
CA GLY A 51 1.68 7.79 8.71
C GLY A 51 2.85 6.84 8.96
N ASN A 52 2.91 5.81 8.12
CA ASN A 52 3.95 4.78 8.19
C ASN A 52 4.88 4.90 7.00
N ALA A 53 6.10 4.39 7.16
CA ALA A 53 7.04 4.24 6.06
C ALA A 53 7.66 2.85 6.00
N ILE A 54 7.96 2.40 4.79
CA ILE A 54 8.80 1.23 4.51
C ILE A 54 10.02 1.73 3.76
N LEU A 55 11.21 1.27 4.17
CA LEU A 55 12.47 1.54 3.50
C LEU A 55 13.15 0.21 3.16
N SER A 56 13.79 0.14 1.99
CA SER A 56 14.42 -1.06 1.47
C SER A 56 15.67 -0.73 0.68
N ARG A 57 16.68 -1.59 0.78
CA ARG A 57 17.86 -1.57 -0.12
C ARG A 57 17.51 -1.96 -1.55
N TRP A 58 16.37 -2.61 -1.74
CA TRP A 58 15.92 -3.17 -3.00
C TRP A 58 14.64 -2.49 -3.49
N PRO A 59 14.34 -2.54 -4.80
CA PRO A 59 13.19 -1.84 -5.38
C PRO A 59 11.85 -2.18 -4.71
N LEU A 60 11.04 -1.14 -4.49
CA LEU A 60 9.64 -1.27 -4.07
C LEU A 60 8.78 -1.25 -5.34
N LEU A 61 8.15 -2.38 -5.67
CA LEU A 61 7.39 -2.56 -6.92
C LEU A 61 5.96 -2.02 -6.81
N THR A 62 5.28 -2.28 -5.69
CA THR A 62 3.90 -1.82 -5.44
C THR A 62 3.78 -1.42 -3.99
N THR A 63 3.03 -0.35 -3.70
CA THR A 63 3.00 0.23 -2.34
C THR A 63 1.62 0.76 -1.90
N PRO A 64 0.57 -0.08 -1.90
CA PRO A 64 -0.75 0.39 -1.50
C PRO A 64 -0.79 0.80 -0.02
N THR A 65 -1.62 1.79 0.29
CA THR A 65 -1.91 2.21 1.66
C THR A 65 -3.40 2.13 1.90
N PHE A 66 -3.79 1.39 2.94
CA PHE A 66 -5.17 1.17 3.34
C PHE A 66 -5.45 1.93 4.63
N LEU A 67 -6.55 2.66 4.68
CA LEU A 67 -6.99 3.35 5.89
C LEU A 67 -7.82 2.39 6.73
N PHE A 68 -7.53 2.33 8.03
CA PHE A 68 -8.36 1.55 8.94
C PHE A 68 -9.70 2.23 9.25
N PRO A 69 -10.71 1.46 9.65
CA PRO A 69 -11.85 2.00 10.38
C PRO A 69 -11.36 2.85 11.57
N LYS A 70 -12.01 3.99 11.80
CA LYS A 70 -11.63 4.95 12.83
C LYS A 70 -12.84 5.33 13.65
N LEU A 71 -12.72 5.26 14.97
CA LEU A 71 -13.70 5.81 15.88
C LEU A 71 -13.48 7.32 16.09
N GLY A 72 -14.58 8.03 16.32
CA GLY A 72 -14.59 9.47 16.59
C GLY A 72 -14.90 9.79 18.05
N PRO A 73 -13.98 9.54 19.00
CA PRO A 73 -14.21 9.86 20.41
C PRO A 73 -14.27 11.37 20.62
N THR A 74 -15.10 11.79 21.57
CA THR A 74 -15.32 13.21 21.90
C THR A 74 -14.32 13.76 22.92
N ASN A 75 -13.65 12.90 23.68
CA ASN A 75 -12.79 13.26 24.82
C ASN A 75 -11.31 12.89 24.62
N SER A 76 -10.90 12.45 23.43
CA SER A 76 -9.53 11.99 23.16
C SER A 76 -9.09 12.33 21.74
N HIS A 77 -7.80 12.62 21.56
CA HIS A 77 -7.25 12.89 20.24
C HIS A 77 -7.11 11.61 19.43
N SER A 78 -8.03 11.40 18.48
CA SER A 78 -8.01 10.27 17.56
C SER A 78 -7.59 10.72 16.16
N ILE A 79 -6.53 10.09 15.63
CA ILE A 79 -6.03 10.32 14.28
C ILE A 79 -6.26 9.10 13.40
N GLN A 80 -6.36 9.34 12.10
CA GLN A 80 -6.47 8.26 11.12
C GLN A 80 -5.24 7.35 11.19
N ARG A 81 -5.50 6.04 11.22
CA ARG A 81 -4.48 4.99 11.17
C ARG A 81 -4.57 4.25 9.84
N GLY A 82 -3.52 3.51 9.51
CA GLY A 82 -3.49 2.76 8.27
C GLY A 82 -2.46 1.63 8.25
N LEU A 83 -2.57 0.85 7.18
CA LEU A 83 -1.71 -0.26 6.81
C LEU A 83 -1.00 0.12 5.51
N THR A 84 0.32 0.16 5.53
CA THR A 84 1.12 0.39 4.32
C THR A 84 1.75 -0.94 3.93
N GLU A 85 1.54 -1.35 2.69
CA GLU A 85 2.14 -2.53 2.09
C GLU A 85 3.29 -2.11 1.17
N ALA A 86 4.29 -2.99 1.01
CA ALA A 86 5.21 -2.94 -0.11
C ALA A 86 5.50 -4.34 -0.65
N THR A 87 5.44 -4.52 -1.96
CA THR A 87 6.09 -5.65 -2.65
C THR A 87 7.51 -5.25 -2.99
N ILE A 88 8.49 -6.03 -2.54
CA ILE A 88 9.92 -5.74 -2.66
C ILE A 88 10.58 -6.81 -3.53
N ASP A 89 11.33 -6.39 -4.54
CA ASP A 89 12.12 -7.29 -5.39
C ASP A 89 13.49 -7.58 -4.76
N THR A 90 13.63 -8.72 -4.07
CA THR A 90 14.86 -9.04 -3.35
C THR A 90 15.66 -10.15 -4.03
N PRO A 91 16.96 -10.34 -3.69
CA PRO A 91 17.78 -11.42 -4.26
C PRO A 91 17.25 -12.84 -3.99
N ILE A 92 16.34 -13.00 -3.02
CA ILE A 92 15.69 -14.27 -2.69
C ILE A 92 14.27 -14.39 -3.27
N GLY A 93 13.87 -13.43 -4.10
CA GLY A 93 12.55 -13.34 -4.71
C GLY A 93 11.69 -12.20 -4.15
N LEU A 94 10.41 -12.20 -4.56
CA LEU A 94 9.45 -11.18 -4.15
C LEU A 94 9.03 -11.37 -2.70
N ILE A 95 9.15 -10.31 -1.89
CA ILE A 95 8.69 -10.29 -0.49
C ILE A 95 7.63 -9.22 -0.35
N ARG A 96 6.48 -9.55 0.25
CA ARG A 96 5.45 -8.59 0.60
C ARG A 96 5.55 -8.25 2.09
N VAL A 97 5.75 -6.97 2.38
CA VAL A 97 5.91 -6.46 3.75
C VAL A 97 4.75 -5.52 4.07
N TYR A 98 4.29 -5.59 5.30
CA TYR A 98 3.27 -4.70 5.84
C TYR A 98 3.82 -3.95 7.04
N THR A 99 3.51 -2.66 7.16
CA THR A 99 3.76 -1.86 8.37
C THR A 99 2.46 -1.17 8.78
N SER A 100 2.23 -1.08 10.08
CA SER A 100 1.05 -0.46 10.63
C SER A 100 1.32 0.17 11.99
N HIS A 101 0.41 1.04 12.44
CA HIS A 101 0.38 1.63 13.77
C HIS A 101 -1.10 1.69 14.20
N PHE A 102 -1.51 0.77 15.08
CA PHE A 102 -2.89 0.69 15.55
C PHE A 102 -3.24 1.85 16.49
N SER A 103 -4.53 2.08 16.67
CA SER A 103 -5.00 3.07 17.67
C SER A 103 -4.57 2.65 19.08
N HIS A 104 -4.30 3.63 19.95
CA HIS A 104 -4.02 3.37 21.36
C HIS A 104 -5.26 3.59 22.24
N LEU A 105 -6.39 4.00 21.67
CA LEU A 105 -7.54 4.51 22.42
C LEU A 105 -8.44 3.39 22.96
N TYR A 106 -8.86 2.47 22.09
CA TYR A 106 -9.82 1.42 22.45
C TYR A 106 -9.37 0.06 21.96
N ASP A 107 -9.66 -0.97 22.75
CA ASP A 107 -9.29 -2.35 22.47
C ASP A 107 -10.09 -2.86 21.26
N GLU A 108 -11.35 -2.47 21.16
CA GLU A 108 -12.24 -2.79 20.05
C GLU A 108 -11.69 -2.26 18.73
N GLU A 109 -11.24 -1.01 18.69
CA GLU A 109 -10.65 -0.39 17.50
C GLU A 109 -9.35 -1.11 17.10
N ARG A 110 -8.50 -1.50 18.07
CA ARG A 110 -7.30 -2.31 17.77
C ARG A 110 -7.66 -3.67 17.18
N MET A 111 -8.71 -4.32 17.70
CA MET A 111 -9.16 -5.60 17.19
C MET A 111 -9.76 -5.48 15.79
N GLU A 112 -10.44 -4.39 15.47
CA GLU A 112 -10.87 -4.09 14.10
C GLU A 112 -9.69 -3.88 13.16
N HIS A 113 -8.65 -3.15 13.58
CA HIS A 113 -7.43 -2.95 12.79
C HIS A 113 -6.73 -4.28 12.51
N ALA A 114 -6.61 -5.16 13.52
CA ALA A 114 -6.03 -6.49 13.37
C ALA A 114 -6.81 -7.35 12.37
N ARG A 115 -8.15 -7.39 12.49
CA ARG A 115 -9.01 -8.13 11.56
C ARG A 115 -8.90 -7.58 10.14
N PHE A 116 -8.91 -6.26 9.97
CA PHE A 116 -8.73 -5.61 8.68
C PHE A 116 -7.38 -5.99 8.04
N THR A 117 -6.28 -5.97 8.80
CA THR A 117 -4.96 -6.36 8.29
C THR A 117 -4.94 -7.81 7.79
N LEU A 118 -5.52 -8.73 8.57
CA LEU A 118 -5.60 -10.15 8.17
C LEU A 118 -6.46 -10.34 6.91
N ASP A 119 -7.54 -9.57 6.79
CA ASP A 119 -8.42 -9.62 5.63
C ASP A 119 -7.72 -9.11 4.36
N VAL A 120 -7.04 -7.96 4.41
CA VAL A 120 -6.22 -7.45 3.30
C VAL A 120 -5.16 -8.48 2.89
N HIS A 121 -4.45 -9.08 3.85
CA HIS A 121 -3.44 -10.10 3.56
C HIS A 121 -4.03 -11.32 2.81
N ARG A 122 -5.21 -11.78 3.21
CA ARG A 122 -5.89 -12.95 2.62
C ARG A 122 -6.43 -12.67 1.23
N ARG A 123 -7.03 -11.48 1.02
CA ARG A 123 -7.66 -11.11 -0.26
C ARG A 123 -6.68 -11.03 -1.42
N TRP A 124 -5.40 -10.75 -1.13
CA TRP A 124 -4.34 -10.77 -2.14
C TRP A 124 -4.34 -12.01 -3.03
N VAL A 125 -4.63 -13.20 -2.48
CA VAL A 125 -4.62 -14.46 -3.25
C VAL A 125 -5.57 -14.40 -4.44
N VAL A 126 -6.65 -13.63 -4.33
CA VAL A 126 -7.67 -13.46 -5.35
C VAL A 126 -7.49 -12.15 -6.12
N GLU A 127 -7.20 -11.05 -5.42
CA GLU A 127 -7.09 -9.71 -6.03
C GLU A 127 -5.80 -9.53 -6.84
N GLY A 128 -4.71 -10.15 -6.41
CA GLY A 128 -3.41 -9.96 -7.03
C GLY A 128 -2.79 -8.59 -6.78
N PRO A 129 -1.81 -8.17 -7.61
CA PRO A 129 -1.16 -6.87 -7.48
C PRO A 129 -2.07 -5.70 -7.80
N VAL A 130 -1.62 -4.50 -7.39
CA VAL A 130 -2.35 -3.21 -7.52
C VAL A 130 -2.80 -2.89 -8.95
N SER A 131 -2.11 -3.45 -9.95
CA SER A 131 -2.55 -3.49 -11.34
C SER A 131 -2.34 -4.92 -11.83
N SER A 132 -3.41 -5.51 -12.36
CA SER A 132 -3.46 -6.90 -12.79
C SER A 132 -4.30 -7.02 -14.06
N SER A 133 -4.18 -8.16 -14.75
CA SER A 133 -4.96 -8.51 -15.95
C SER A 133 -4.52 -7.82 -17.25
N HIS A 134 -5.17 -8.20 -18.35
CA HIS A 134 -4.96 -7.63 -19.68
C HIS A 134 -5.88 -6.44 -19.92
N HIS A 135 -5.33 -5.37 -20.49
CA HIS A 135 -6.07 -4.22 -20.98
C HIS A 135 -5.90 -4.12 -22.50
N GLN A 136 -6.99 -3.84 -23.23
CA GLN A 136 -6.97 -3.77 -24.70
C GLN A 136 -6.10 -2.62 -25.22
N ASP A 137 -6.13 -1.49 -24.52
CA ASP A 137 -5.22 -0.38 -24.73
C ASP A 137 -3.97 -0.58 -23.88
N THR A 138 -2.85 -0.87 -24.53
CA THR A 138 -1.58 -1.18 -23.90
C THR A 138 -0.94 0.02 -23.20
N SER A 139 -1.43 1.25 -23.41
CA SER A 139 -0.97 2.42 -22.65
C SER A 139 -1.26 2.30 -21.15
N TRP A 140 -2.21 1.46 -20.75
CA TRP A 140 -2.49 1.14 -19.34
C TRP A 140 -1.54 0.11 -18.74
N LEU A 141 -0.72 -0.55 -19.56
CA LEU A 141 0.15 -1.66 -19.18
C LEU A 141 1.64 -1.31 -19.26
N GLU A 142 1.98 -0.03 -19.50
CA GLU A 142 3.31 0.54 -19.78
C GLU A 142 4.50 -0.40 -19.52
N GLU A 143 5.27 -0.16 -18.46
CA GLU A 143 6.34 -1.05 -18.03
C GLU A 143 5.75 -2.19 -17.18
N PRO A 144 6.09 -3.45 -17.46
CA PRO A 144 5.64 -4.56 -16.62
C PRO A 144 6.21 -4.40 -15.21
N ILE A 145 5.37 -4.59 -14.20
CA ILE A 145 5.65 -4.30 -12.77
C ILE A 145 6.74 -5.23 -12.16
N GLY A 146 7.58 -5.91 -12.94
CA GLY A 146 8.59 -6.87 -12.45
C GLY A 146 8.03 -8.10 -11.72
N LEU A 147 6.72 -8.12 -11.46
CA LEU A 147 5.99 -9.16 -10.77
C LEU A 147 5.84 -10.39 -11.68
N LYS A 148 6.83 -11.28 -11.65
CA LYS A 148 6.68 -12.66 -12.13
C LYS A 148 5.91 -13.48 -11.08
N ILE A 149 4.67 -13.11 -10.79
CA ILE A 149 3.82 -13.92 -9.92
C ILE A 149 3.30 -15.09 -10.75
N CYS A 150 3.72 -16.31 -10.39
CA CYS A 150 3.00 -17.51 -10.78
C CYS A 150 1.71 -17.53 -9.97
N MET A 151 0.65 -16.89 -10.48
CA MET A 151 -0.65 -16.95 -9.81
C MET A 151 -1.12 -18.40 -9.84
N PRO A 152 -1.69 -18.94 -8.75
CA PRO A 152 -2.49 -20.15 -8.87
C PRO A 152 -3.62 -19.79 -9.82
N ILE A 153 -3.54 -20.33 -11.03
CA ILE A 153 -4.55 -20.19 -12.07
C ILE A 153 -5.88 -20.52 -11.37
N ALA A 154 -6.78 -19.55 -11.24
CA ALA A 154 -8.15 -19.86 -10.83
C ALA A 154 -8.62 -21.02 -11.71
N PRO A 155 -9.26 -22.08 -11.18
CA PRO A 155 -9.65 -23.21 -11.99
C PRO A 155 -10.46 -22.69 -13.16
N CYS A 156 -9.91 -22.87 -14.37
CA CYS A 156 -10.49 -22.43 -15.61
C CYS A 156 -11.93 -22.92 -15.64
N ALA A 157 -12.89 -22.01 -15.48
CA ALA A 157 -14.30 -22.29 -15.67
C ALA A 157 -14.48 -22.64 -17.16
N ASP A 158 -14.47 -23.94 -17.40
CA ASP A 158 -14.97 -24.67 -18.57
C ASP A 158 -15.13 -23.84 -19.87
N GLN A 159 -14.02 -23.53 -20.53
CA GLN A 159 -14.04 -23.13 -21.95
C GLN A 159 -14.11 -24.34 -22.91
N ARG A 160 -14.53 -25.54 -22.46
CA ARG A 160 -14.71 -26.71 -23.35
C ARG A 160 -16.12 -26.81 -23.96
N HIS A 161 -16.92 -25.74 -23.96
CA HIS A 161 -18.27 -25.78 -24.55
C HIS A 161 -18.55 -24.85 -25.74
N GLN A 162 -17.55 -24.17 -26.31
CA GLN A 162 -17.75 -23.37 -27.54
C GLN A 162 -16.96 -23.82 -28.78
N ALA A 163 -16.10 -24.85 -28.68
CA ALA A 163 -15.31 -25.35 -29.81
C ALA A 163 -15.85 -26.65 -30.46
N ARG A 164 -17.13 -26.99 -30.30
CA ARG A 164 -17.77 -28.15 -30.97
C ARG A 164 -19.10 -27.78 -31.59
N ARG A 165 -19.11 -26.92 -32.62
CA ARG A 165 -20.28 -26.73 -33.52
C ARG A 165 -19.95 -26.00 -34.83
N ARG A 166 -18.81 -26.28 -35.46
CA ARG A 166 -18.56 -25.90 -36.87
C ARG A 166 -17.67 -26.93 -37.58
N ARG A 167 -18.27 -28.05 -37.99
CA ARG A 167 -17.85 -28.92 -39.11
C ARG A 167 -18.86 -30.06 -39.24
N CYS A 168 -19.93 -29.78 -39.98
CA CYS A 168 -20.77 -30.75 -40.70
C CYS A 168 -21.60 -29.95 -41.71
N ARG A 169 -21.01 -29.66 -42.87
CA ARG A 169 -21.59 -29.64 -44.22
C ARG A 169 -20.51 -29.18 -45.19
#